data_AF-A0A916A6Y0-F1
#
_entry.id   AF-A0A916A6Y0-F1
#
_cell.length_a   1.000
_cell.length_b   1.000
_cell.length_c   1.000
_cell.angle_alpha   90.00
_cell.angle_beta   90.00
_cell.angle_gamma   90.00
#
_symmetry.space_group_name_H-M   'P 1'
#
loop_
_entity.id
_entity.type
_entity.pdbx_description
1 polymer ?
#
loop_
_entity_poly.entity_id
_entity_poly.type
_entity_poly.pdbx_seq_one_letter_code
_entity_poly.pdbx_strand_id
1 'polypeptide(L)'
;MRIPDPTTLGASSPPPEATTPAGTAAADVHMPFTLVQPVTVTAGLCLNNTSAPCPPPQDEQGLLAMTQRWTVCLQLDQTVINRLFCLWNALHTLAADEIADWALAVRCAITSADDVPVPSLLCVSATVYANGDVSFAVTLEGVDPALWLVEGIDLNEFECVTGLAPISAGVPA
;
A
#
# COMPACT_ATOMS: atom_id res chain seq x y z
N MET A 1 8.88 82.89 -8.97
CA MET A 1 9.05 81.42 -9.03
C MET A 1 9.95 81.11 -10.21
N ARG A 2 11.12 80.52 -9.98
CA ARG A 2 12.09 80.16 -11.03
C ARG A 2 11.87 78.70 -11.42
N ILE A 3 11.77 78.44 -12.71
CA ILE A 3 11.86 77.11 -13.32
C ILE A 3 13.34 76.86 -13.66
N PRO A 4 13.88 75.68 -13.35
CA PRO A 4 14.98 75.10 -14.13
C PRO A 4 14.56 73.82 -14.87
N ASP A 5 15.08 73.75 -16.09
CA ASP A 5 14.96 72.74 -17.16
C ASP A 5 15.78 71.44 -16.87
N PRO A 6 15.85 70.44 -17.77
CA PRO A 6 15.76 69.03 -17.43
C PRO A 6 17.10 68.30 -17.64
N THR A 7 17.08 66.98 -17.45
CA THR A 7 18.08 66.00 -17.91
C THR A 7 19.26 65.75 -16.97
N THR A 8 19.11 64.70 -16.17
CA THR A 8 20.21 63.79 -15.85
C THR A 8 19.69 62.36 -15.95
N LEU A 9 20.03 61.71 -17.07
CA LEU A 9 20.06 60.26 -17.21
C LEU A 9 21.06 59.70 -16.19
N GLY A 10 20.65 58.68 -15.44
CA GLY A 10 21.53 58.02 -14.47
C GLY A 10 20.96 56.68 -14.00
N ALA A 11 21.41 55.62 -14.66
CA ALA A 11 21.67 54.28 -14.14
C ALA A 11 20.52 53.45 -13.53
N SER A 12 20.24 52.36 -14.25
CA SER A 12 19.56 51.14 -13.84
C SER A 12 19.89 50.69 -12.41
N SER A 13 18.85 50.48 -11.60
CA SER A 13 18.89 49.53 -10.49
C SER A 13 18.27 48.22 -10.98
N PRO A 14 18.93 47.06 -10.80
CA PRO A 14 18.34 45.78 -11.17
C PRO A 14 17.12 45.46 -10.28
N PRO A 15 16.12 44.72 -10.81
CA PRO A 15 14.99 44.27 -10.01
C PRO A 15 15.47 43.30 -8.91
N PRO A 16 14.73 43.20 -7.78
CA PRO A 16 15.09 42.32 -6.69
C PRO A 16 15.18 40.86 -7.16
N GLU A 17 16.22 40.16 -6.71
CA GLU A 17 16.46 38.74 -6.93
C GLU A 17 15.17 37.93 -6.73
N ALA A 18 14.80 37.20 -7.77
CA ALA A 18 13.81 36.16 -7.70
C ALA A 18 14.20 35.19 -6.59
N THR A 19 13.40 35.16 -5.53
CA THR A 19 13.41 34.06 -4.58
C THR A 19 13.03 32.80 -5.36
N THR A 20 14.03 32.03 -5.78
CA THR A 20 13.83 30.71 -6.38
C THR A 20 12.99 29.90 -5.39
N PRO A 21 11.83 29.36 -5.79
CA PRO A 21 11.06 28.49 -4.91
C PRO A 21 11.94 27.31 -4.52
N ALA A 22 11.77 26.89 -3.25
CA ALA A 22 12.34 25.69 -2.68
C ALA A 22 12.42 24.59 -3.73
N GLY A 23 13.60 24.00 -3.89
CA GLY A 23 13.78 22.87 -4.78
C GLY A 23 12.66 21.88 -4.51
N THR A 24 11.79 21.71 -5.49
CA THR A 24 10.96 20.52 -5.61
C THR A 24 12.00 19.41 -5.64
N ALA A 25 12.22 18.76 -4.49
CA ALA A 25 12.83 17.45 -4.49
C ALA A 25 12.06 16.71 -5.58
N ALA A 26 12.76 16.22 -6.60
CA ALA A 26 12.13 15.35 -7.56
C ALA A 26 11.44 14.30 -6.70
N ALA A 27 10.10 14.25 -6.73
CA ALA A 27 9.39 13.19 -6.04
C ALA A 27 10.02 11.92 -6.58
N ASP A 28 10.64 11.12 -5.71
CA ASP A 28 11.14 9.82 -6.11
C ASP A 28 9.92 9.06 -6.62
N VAL A 29 9.79 9.01 -7.95
CA VAL A 29 8.67 8.34 -8.60
C VAL A 29 9.06 6.87 -8.59
N HIS A 30 8.46 6.14 -7.66
CA HIS A 30 8.64 4.69 -7.55
C HIS A 30 8.13 4.05 -8.85
N MET A 31 9.04 3.49 -9.65
CA MET A 31 8.68 2.90 -10.93
C MET A 31 8.36 1.41 -10.75
N PRO A 32 7.18 0.94 -11.20
CA PRO A 32 6.86 -0.47 -11.12
C PRO A 32 7.75 -1.28 -12.07
N PHE A 33 8.33 -2.36 -11.57
CA PHE A 33 9.06 -3.33 -12.37
C PHE A 33 8.12 -4.34 -13.06
N THR A 34 8.63 -5.05 -14.07
CA THR A 34 7.86 -6.10 -14.75
C THR A 34 8.05 -7.44 -14.05
N LEU A 35 6.94 -8.02 -13.58
CA LEU A 35 6.86 -9.36 -13.05
C LEU A 35 7.11 -10.40 -14.14
N VAL A 36 8.01 -11.34 -13.88
CA VAL A 36 8.19 -12.55 -14.71
C VAL A 36 7.03 -13.53 -14.49
N GLN A 37 6.47 -13.52 -13.28
CA GLN A 37 5.33 -14.34 -12.87
C GLN A 37 4.54 -13.62 -11.76
N PRO A 38 3.24 -13.92 -11.58
CA PRO A 38 2.47 -13.36 -10.48
C PRO A 38 3.11 -13.66 -9.12
N VAL A 39 3.09 -12.68 -8.22
CA VAL A 39 3.57 -12.82 -6.85
C VAL A 39 2.49 -13.52 -6.03
N THR A 40 2.88 -14.53 -5.24
CA THR A 40 1.94 -15.22 -4.34
C THR A 40 2.29 -14.85 -2.91
N VAL A 41 1.34 -14.25 -2.19
CA VAL A 41 1.43 -13.92 -0.76
C VAL A 41 0.60 -14.95 -0.02
N THR A 42 1.21 -15.68 0.91
CA THR A 42 0.55 -16.76 1.65
C THR A 42 0.64 -16.48 3.14
N ALA A 43 -0.46 -16.16 3.79
CA ALA A 43 -0.44 -15.84 5.21
C ALA A 43 -1.62 -16.46 5.98
N GLY A 44 -1.43 -16.58 7.30
CA GLY A 44 -2.51 -16.95 8.22
C GLY A 44 -3.50 -15.81 8.44
N LEU A 45 -4.76 -16.16 8.74
CA LEU A 45 -5.80 -15.20 9.08
C LEU A 45 -5.78 -14.84 10.57
N CYS A 46 -5.75 -13.53 10.84
CA CYS A 46 -5.84 -13.00 12.20
C CYS A 46 -7.09 -12.12 12.33
N LEU A 47 -7.89 -12.38 13.37
CA LEU A 47 -8.94 -11.45 13.79
C LEU A 47 -8.29 -10.29 14.53
N ASN A 48 -8.52 -9.07 14.07
CA ASN A 48 -8.14 -7.88 14.81
C ASN A 48 -9.35 -7.40 15.64
N ASN A 49 -9.13 -7.03 16.90
CA ASN A 49 -10.19 -6.58 17.81
C ASN A 49 -10.50 -5.07 17.64
N THR A 50 -10.66 -4.61 16.39
CA THR A 50 -10.96 -3.20 16.11
C THR A 50 -12.45 -2.92 16.12
N SER A 51 -12.97 -2.65 17.34
CA SER A 51 -14.12 -1.78 17.65
C SER A 51 -15.48 -2.00 16.96
N ALA A 52 -15.78 -3.19 16.46
CA ALA A 52 -17.15 -3.60 16.11
C ALA A 52 -17.86 -4.19 17.35
N PRO A 53 -19.22 -4.23 17.40
CA PRO A 53 -19.94 -4.80 18.53
C PRO A 53 -19.58 -6.27 18.71
N CYS A 54 -18.67 -6.48 19.68
CA CYS A 54 -18.15 -7.74 20.19
C CYS A 54 -19.23 -8.84 20.17
N PRO A 55 -19.10 -9.89 19.34
CA PRO A 55 -19.88 -11.09 19.54
C PRO A 55 -19.64 -11.62 20.96
N PRO A 56 -20.57 -12.39 21.56
CA PRO A 56 -20.38 -12.89 22.91
C PRO A 56 -19.01 -13.58 23.01
N PRO A 57 -18.27 -13.43 24.12
CA PRO A 57 -16.85 -13.79 24.22
C PRO A 57 -16.53 -15.27 23.95
N GLN A 58 -17.55 -16.14 23.95
CA GLN A 58 -17.44 -17.55 23.57
C GLN A 58 -17.33 -17.75 22.05
N ASP A 59 -17.96 -16.88 21.25
CA ASP A 59 -17.95 -16.94 19.79
C ASP A 59 -16.65 -16.35 19.22
N GLU A 60 -16.07 -15.33 19.88
CA GLU A 60 -14.78 -14.76 19.48
C GLU A 60 -13.62 -15.76 19.60
N GLN A 61 -13.54 -16.48 20.73
CA GLN A 61 -12.49 -17.50 20.93
C GLN A 61 -12.65 -18.67 19.95
N GLY A 62 -13.89 -19.08 19.67
CA GLY A 62 -14.19 -20.11 18.67
C GLY A 62 -13.79 -19.66 17.27
N LEU A 63 -14.17 -18.44 16.89
CA LEU A 63 -13.82 -17.85 15.59
C LEU A 63 -12.30 -17.69 15.45
N LEU A 64 -11.62 -17.21 16.48
CA LEU A 64 -10.16 -17.06 16.51
C LEU A 64 -9.44 -18.40 16.38
N ALA A 65 -9.90 -19.44 17.09
CA ALA A 65 -9.36 -20.78 16.98
C ALA A 65 -9.62 -21.43 15.62
N MET A 66 -10.69 -21.02 14.91
CA MET A 66 -10.96 -21.46 13.54
C MET A 66 -10.11 -20.70 12.52
N THR A 67 -10.02 -19.37 12.61
CA THR A 67 -9.29 -18.54 11.65
C THR A 67 -7.79 -18.81 11.69
N GLN A 68 -7.24 -19.17 12.85
CA GLN A 68 -5.84 -19.62 12.98
C GLN A 68 -5.50 -20.88 12.19
N ARG A 69 -6.52 -21.64 11.75
CA ARG A 69 -6.34 -22.86 10.94
C ARG A 69 -6.51 -22.59 9.45
N TRP A 70 -6.89 -21.37 9.08
CA TRP A 70 -7.08 -20.96 7.71
C TRP A 70 -5.86 -20.22 7.20
N THR A 71 -5.47 -20.55 5.98
CA THR A 71 -4.40 -19.91 5.25
C THR A 71 -4.98 -19.26 4.01
N VAL A 72 -4.57 -18.03 3.73
CA VAL A 72 -4.99 -17.27 2.56
C VAL A 72 -3.81 -17.14 1.62
N CYS A 73 -4.05 -17.45 0.35
CA CYS A 73 -3.11 -17.25 -0.74
C CYS A 73 -3.66 -16.16 -1.67
N LEU A 74 -3.03 -14.99 -1.68
CA LEU A 74 -3.29 -13.90 -2.61
C LEU A 74 -2.31 -13.97 -3.78
N GLN A 75 -2.84 -13.97 -5.00
CA GLN A 75 -2.02 -13.90 -6.21
C GLN A 75 -2.12 -12.49 -6.80
N LEU A 76 -1.01 -11.77 -6.74
CA LEU A 76 -0.84 -10.41 -7.23
C LEU A 76 -0.26 -10.48 -8.64
N ASP A 77 -1.03 -10.00 -9.62
CA ASP A 77 -0.56 -9.86 -10.98
C ASP A 77 0.07 -8.47 -11.22
N GLN A 78 0.61 -8.28 -12.44
CA GLN A 78 1.24 -7.01 -12.82
C GLN A 78 0.29 -5.81 -12.66
N THR A 79 -1.00 -5.99 -12.93
CA THR A 79 -1.99 -4.91 -12.86
C THR A 79 -2.16 -4.46 -11.42
N VAL A 80 -2.21 -5.43 -10.49
CA VAL A 80 -2.35 -5.15 -9.06
C VAL A 80 -1.09 -4.47 -8.53
N ILE A 81 0.10 -5.00 -8.84
CA ILE A 81 1.37 -4.39 -8.42
C ILE A 81 1.48 -2.95 -8.94
N ASN A 82 1.21 -2.71 -10.22
CA ASN A 82 1.21 -1.35 -10.79
C ASN A 82 0.27 -0.41 -10.04
N ARG A 83 -0.92 -0.89 -9.63
CA ARG A 83 -1.86 -0.09 -8.85
C ARG A 83 -1.32 0.23 -7.46
N LEU A 84 -0.67 -0.72 -6.78
CA LEU A 84 -0.04 -0.46 -5.48
C LEU A 84 1.06 0.60 -5.58
N PHE A 85 1.90 0.53 -6.61
CA PHE A 85 2.88 1.58 -6.91
C PHE A 85 2.23 2.94 -7.21
N CYS A 86 1.10 2.97 -7.94
CA CYS A 86 0.36 4.21 -8.16
C CYS A 86 -0.16 4.81 -6.84
N LEU A 87 -0.69 3.97 -5.93
CA LEU A 87 -1.16 4.41 -4.61
C LEU A 87 0.00 4.93 -3.75
N TRP A 88 1.13 4.23 -3.76
CA TRP A 88 2.31 4.65 -3.01
C TRP A 88 2.89 5.97 -3.52
N ASN A 89 2.99 6.15 -4.84
CA ASN A 89 3.36 7.45 -5.44
C ASN A 89 2.35 8.56 -5.10
N ALA A 90 1.07 8.23 -4.98
CA ALA A 90 0.04 9.18 -4.56
C ALA A 90 0.24 9.64 -3.10
N LEU A 91 0.68 8.75 -2.20
CA LEU A 91 1.02 9.12 -0.82
C LEU A 91 2.09 10.21 -0.75
N HIS A 92 3.17 10.05 -1.52
CA HIS A 92 4.25 11.04 -1.58
C HIS A 92 3.80 12.38 -2.16
N THR A 93 2.90 12.33 -3.15
CA THR A 93 2.34 13.54 -3.76
C THR A 93 1.41 14.28 -2.79
N LEU A 94 0.64 13.54 -2.00
CA LEU A 94 -0.33 14.07 -1.05
C LEU A 94 0.25 14.37 0.33
N ALA A 95 1.50 13.96 0.60
CA ALA A 95 2.13 13.99 1.91
C ALA A 95 1.26 13.31 2.99
N ALA A 96 0.67 12.15 2.64
CA ALA A 96 -0.15 11.33 3.53
C ALA A 96 0.63 10.13 4.06
N ASP A 97 0.29 9.67 5.26
CA ASP A 97 0.95 8.54 5.92
C ASP A 97 0.47 7.18 5.37
N GLU A 98 -0.81 7.09 4.99
CA GLU A 98 -1.43 5.86 4.48
C GLU A 98 -2.65 6.11 3.58
N ILE A 99 -2.94 5.13 2.70
CA ILE A 99 -4.21 4.99 1.98
C ILE A 99 -4.76 3.63 2.36
N ALA A 100 -5.81 3.63 3.17
CA ALA A 100 -6.41 2.43 3.74
C ALA A 100 -7.61 1.90 2.92
N ASP A 101 -7.93 0.62 3.16
CA ASP A 101 -9.13 -0.08 2.70
C ASP A 101 -9.39 0.01 1.19
N TRP A 102 -8.32 0.08 0.40
CA TRP A 102 -8.44 0.18 -1.04
C TRP A 102 -8.80 -1.18 -1.63
N ALA A 103 -9.96 -1.26 -2.30
CA ALA A 103 -10.42 -2.51 -2.88
C ALA A 103 -9.47 -3.04 -3.96
N LEU A 104 -9.04 -4.29 -3.80
CA LEU A 104 -8.16 -4.99 -4.72
C LEU A 104 -8.91 -6.09 -5.48
N ALA A 105 -8.80 -6.05 -6.80
CA ALA A 105 -9.22 -7.14 -7.66
C ALA A 105 -8.06 -8.15 -7.78
N VAL A 106 -7.97 -9.07 -6.83
CA VAL A 106 -6.94 -10.12 -6.78
C VAL A 106 -7.55 -11.51 -6.80
N ARG A 107 -6.80 -12.48 -7.32
CA ARG A 107 -7.16 -13.89 -7.14
C ARG A 107 -6.78 -14.28 -5.71
N CYS A 108 -7.72 -14.88 -5.01
CA CYS A 108 -7.54 -15.29 -3.62
C CYS A 108 -8.09 -16.70 -3.45
N ALA A 109 -7.30 -17.55 -2.81
CA ALA A 109 -7.69 -18.88 -2.38
C ALA A 109 -7.55 -18.96 -0.86
N ILE A 110 -8.49 -19.60 -0.20
CA ILE A 110 -8.44 -19.81 1.25
C ILE A 110 -8.49 -21.32 1.48
N THR A 111 -7.52 -21.83 2.21
CA THR A 111 -7.38 -23.24 2.54
C THR A 111 -7.45 -23.44 4.04
N SER A 112 -7.88 -24.63 4.46
CA SER A 112 -7.96 -25.01 5.88
C SER A 112 -7.08 -26.23 6.11
N ALA A 113 -6.33 -26.24 7.22
CA ALA A 113 -5.46 -27.37 7.58
C ALA A 113 -6.25 -28.64 7.98
N ASP A 114 -7.47 -28.49 8.51
CA ASP A 114 -8.25 -29.58 9.12
C ASP A 114 -9.57 -29.89 8.37
N ASP A 115 -9.68 -29.57 7.08
CA ASP A 115 -10.93 -29.65 6.29
C ASP A 115 -12.12 -28.89 6.92
N VAL A 116 -11.85 -27.96 7.85
CA VAL A 116 -12.85 -27.02 8.39
C VAL A 116 -13.45 -26.23 7.23
N PRO A 117 -14.78 -26.10 7.16
CA PRO A 117 -15.43 -25.33 6.10
C PRO A 117 -14.93 -23.90 6.10
N VAL A 118 -14.46 -23.47 4.94
CA VAL A 118 -13.93 -22.14 4.73
C VAL A 118 -15.06 -21.25 4.19
N PRO A 119 -15.30 -20.06 4.77
CA PRO A 119 -16.34 -19.17 4.27
C PRO A 119 -16.00 -18.61 2.88
N SER A 120 -17.02 -18.15 2.17
CA SER A 120 -16.86 -17.48 0.87
C SER A 120 -16.09 -16.16 1.05
N LEU A 121 -15.14 -15.88 0.16
CA LEU A 121 -14.49 -14.57 0.09
C LEU A 121 -15.47 -13.53 -0.49
N LEU A 122 -15.61 -12.39 0.18
CA LEU A 122 -16.41 -11.24 -0.30
C LEU A 122 -15.52 -10.20 -1.00
N CYS A 123 -14.45 -9.77 -0.35
CA CYS A 123 -13.51 -8.81 -0.94
C CYS A 123 -12.11 -8.93 -0.33
N VAL A 124 -11.15 -8.36 -1.04
CA VAL A 124 -9.80 -8.12 -0.56
C VAL A 124 -9.55 -6.62 -0.63
N SER A 125 -8.98 -6.06 0.42
CA SER A 125 -8.55 -4.67 0.47
C SER A 125 -7.08 -4.61 0.85
N ALA A 126 -6.46 -3.49 0.52
CA ALA A 126 -5.10 -3.19 0.93
C ALA A 126 -5.00 -1.80 1.54
N THR A 127 -4.11 -1.70 2.52
CA THR A 127 -3.64 -0.45 3.09
C THR A 127 -2.19 -0.26 2.69
N VAL A 128 -1.90 0.82 1.97
CA VAL A 128 -0.55 1.18 1.53
C VAL A 128 -0.03 2.29 2.43
N TYR A 129 1.17 2.11 2.96
CA TYR A 129 1.83 3.07 3.85
C TYR A 129 2.91 3.87 3.11
N ALA A 130 3.23 5.06 3.60
CA ALA A 130 4.19 5.96 2.97
C ALA A 130 5.61 5.36 2.89
N ASN A 131 5.95 4.43 3.78
CA ASN A 131 7.22 3.71 3.78
C ASN A 131 7.31 2.60 2.72
N GLY A 132 6.22 2.29 1.99
CA GLY A 132 6.18 1.23 0.98
C GLY A 132 5.59 -0.09 1.49
N ASP A 133 5.29 -0.21 2.78
CA ASP A 133 4.60 -1.38 3.30
C ASP A 133 3.17 -1.44 2.77
N VAL A 134 2.68 -2.65 2.50
CA VAL A 134 1.30 -2.90 2.10
C VAL A 134 0.73 -3.99 2.99
N SER A 135 -0.27 -3.65 3.79
CA SER A 135 -1.06 -4.62 4.55
C SER A 135 -2.29 -5.05 3.75
N PHE A 136 -2.66 -6.33 3.85
CA PHE A 136 -3.85 -6.86 3.19
C PHE A 136 -4.91 -7.24 4.22
N ALA A 137 -6.17 -6.98 3.87
CA ALA A 137 -7.31 -7.44 4.64
C ALA A 137 -8.28 -8.21 3.74
N VAL A 138 -8.90 -9.25 4.27
CA VAL A 138 -9.88 -10.05 3.55
C VAL A 138 -11.18 -10.07 4.31
N THR A 139 -12.27 -9.83 3.60
CA THR A 139 -13.62 -9.89 4.16
C THR A 139 -14.28 -11.17 3.71
N LEU A 140 -14.81 -11.94 4.66
CA LEU A 140 -15.43 -13.24 4.44
C LEU A 140 -16.92 -13.20 4.75
N GLU A 141 -17.70 -14.01 4.05
CA GLU A 141 -19.13 -14.12 4.28
C GLU A 141 -19.43 -14.68 5.67
N GLY A 142 -20.27 -13.98 6.43
CA GLY A 142 -20.65 -14.38 7.79
C GLY A 142 -19.55 -14.18 8.85
N VAL A 143 -18.43 -13.56 8.48
CA VAL A 143 -17.38 -13.14 9.42
C VAL A 143 -17.28 -11.63 9.42
N ASP A 144 -17.19 -11.03 10.61
CA ASP A 144 -17.06 -9.58 10.78
C ASP A 144 -15.85 -9.05 9.97
N PRO A 145 -15.96 -7.87 9.32
CA PRO A 145 -14.89 -7.26 8.51
C PRO A 145 -13.51 -7.08 9.18
N ALA A 146 -13.36 -7.36 10.48
CA ALA A 146 -12.12 -7.19 11.22
C ALA A 146 -11.02 -8.27 10.95
N LEU A 147 -11.14 -9.07 9.89
CA LEU A 147 -10.12 -10.06 9.49
C LEU A 147 -9.01 -9.44 8.65
N TRP A 148 -7.79 -9.41 9.20
CA TRP A 148 -6.60 -8.91 8.51
C TRP A 148 -5.60 -10.04 8.27
N LEU A 149 -4.89 -9.95 7.14
CA LEU A 149 -3.66 -10.69 6.92
C LEU A 149 -2.51 -9.87 7.51
N VAL A 150 -1.69 -10.51 8.35
CA VAL A 150 -0.54 -9.85 9.00
C VAL A 150 0.74 -9.95 8.14
N GLU A 151 0.68 -10.62 7.00
CA GLU A 151 1.81 -10.62 6.06
C GLU A 151 1.60 -9.53 5.01
N GLY A 152 2.29 -8.42 5.25
CA GLY A 152 2.41 -7.35 4.27
C GLY A 152 3.52 -7.64 3.27
N ILE A 153 3.46 -6.98 2.12
CA ILE A 153 4.60 -6.92 1.20
C ILE A 153 5.25 -5.54 1.31
N ASP A 154 6.56 -5.48 1.08
CA ASP A 154 7.29 -4.23 0.99
C ASP A 154 7.49 -3.86 -0.49
N LEU A 155 6.91 -2.74 -0.92
CA LEU A 155 7.05 -2.22 -2.28
C LEU A 155 8.50 -1.81 -2.61
N ASN A 156 9.34 -1.52 -1.62
CA ASN A 156 10.76 -1.24 -1.84
C ASN A 156 11.50 -2.47 -2.37
N GLU A 157 11.13 -3.70 -1.98
CA GLU A 157 11.74 -4.93 -2.50
C GLU A 157 11.52 -5.08 -4.01
N PHE A 158 10.45 -4.47 -4.50
CA PHE A 158 10.04 -4.49 -5.89
C PHE A 158 10.62 -3.32 -6.70
N GLU A 159 11.12 -2.28 -6.03
CA GLU A 159 11.70 -1.09 -6.67
C GLU A 159 13.12 -1.36 -7.23
N CYS A 160 13.83 -2.38 -6.72
CA CYS A 160 15.27 -2.57 -6.96
C CYS A 160 15.69 -3.68 -7.95
N VAL A 161 14.79 -4.28 -8.74
CA VAL A 161 15.18 -5.34 -9.70
C VAL A 161 15.46 -4.78 -11.09
N THR A 162 16.48 -3.94 -11.23
CA THR A 162 17.27 -3.88 -12.47
C THR A 162 18.45 -4.84 -12.33
N GLY A 163 18.18 -6.17 -12.37
CA GLY A 163 19.23 -7.14 -12.73
C GLY A 163 19.56 -8.31 -11.79
N LEU A 164 18.68 -8.80 -10.91
CA LEU A 164 18.94 -10.07 -10.18
C LEU A 164 17.76 -11.05 -10.22
N ALA A 165 18.13 -12.34 -10.25
CA ALA A 165 17.31 -13.53 -10.45
C ALA A 165 16.15 -13.67 -9.45
N PRO A 166 15.08 -14.44 -9.79
CA PRO A 166 13.89 -14.60 -8.95
C PRO A 166 14.22 -14.99 -7.51
N ILE A 167 13.63 -14.25 -6.57
CA ILE A 167 13.61 -14.60 -5.15
C ILE A 167 12.82 -15.90 -5.03
N SER A 168 13.51 -17.00 -4.72
CA SER A 168 12.85 -18.27 -4.45
C SER A 168 12.16 -18.17 -3.09
N ALA A 169 10.84 -17.97 -3.09
CA ALA A 169 10.01 -18.24 -1.92
C ALA A 169 10.19 -19.73 -1.56
N GLY A 170 10.57 -19.99 -0.31
CA GLY A 170 11.11 -21.26 0.14
C GLY A 170 10.22 -22.47 -0.19
N VAL A 171 10.87 -23.53 -0.68
CA VAL A 171 10.32 -24.88 -0.66
C VAL A 171 10.79 -25.54 0.64
N PRO A 172 9.90 -25.96 1.55
CA PRO A 172 10.31 -26.81 2.66
C PRO A 172 10.62 -28.22 2.14
N ALA A 173 11.75 -28.77 2.59
CA ALA A 173 12.09 -30.18 2.47
C ALA A 173 11.40 -31.01 3.56
#